data_AF-A0A920HYQ6-F1
#
_entry.id   AF-A0A920HYQ6-F1
#
_cell.length_a   1.000
_cell.length_b   1.000
_cell.length_c   1.000
_cell.angle_alpha   90.00
_cell.angle_beta   90.00
_cell.angle_gamma   90.00
#
_symmetry.space_group_name_H-M   'P 1'
#
loop_
_entity.id
_entity.type
_entity.pdbx_description
1 polymer ?
#
loop_
_entity_poly.entity_id
_entity_poly.type
_entity_poly.pdbx_seq_one_letter_code
_entity_poly.pdbx_strand_id
1 'polypeptide(L)'
;MIVINNPSEIKNFINKPLTPSEWYHVTQEKINKFADATSDHQWIHVDEERAEQEMPDGKTIAHGYYMVSLLPKLAAQNAQIQNTSKTLNYGSDKVRFILTWLK
;
A
#
# COMPACT_ATOMS: atom_id res chain seq x y z
N MET A 1 -8.60 12.71 10.91
CA MET A 1 -7.22 12.51 11.39
C MET A 1 -7.17 12.70 12.90
N ILE A 2 -6.72 11.70 13.64
CA ILE A 2 -6.52 11.71 15.10
C ILE A 2 -5.14 12.28 15.40
N VAL A 3 -5.02 13.14 16.41
CA VAL A 3 -3.73 13.61 16.90
C VAL A 3 -3.42 12.93 18.23
N ILE A 4 -2.28 12.25 18.31
CA ILE A 4 -1.77 11.57 19.49
C ILE A 4 -0.53 12.34 19.95
N ASN A 5 -0.60 13.00 21.10
CA ASN A 5 0.45 13.93 21.51
C ASN A 5 1.71 13.20 21.97
N ASN A 6 1.59 11.99 22.51
CA ASN A 6 2.71 11.19 22.96
C ASN A 6 2.52 9.71 22.58
N PRO A 7 3.58 8.97 22.18
CA PRO A 7 3.45 7.54 21.83
C PRO A 7 2.82 6.68 22.93
N SER A 8 3.00 7.02 24.20
CA SER A 8 2.38 6.30 25.33
C SER A 8 0.84 6.36 25.35
N GLU A 9 0.24 7.31 24.64
CA GLU A 9 -1.21 7.49 24.53
C GLU A 9 -1.85 6.59 23.48
N ILE A 10 -1.07 5.94 22.61
CA ILE A 10 -1.58 5.03 21.54
C ILE A 10 -2.51 3.96 22.12
N LYS A 11 -2.21 3.46 23.32
CA LYS A 11 -3.04 2.46 24.03
C LYS A 11 -4.48 2.91 24.24
N ASN A 12 -4.73 4.22 24.32
CA ASN A 12 -6.07 4.79 24.50
C ASN A 12 -6.92 4.71 23.23
N PHE A 13 -6.34 4.29 22.11
CA PHE A 13 -6.99 4.15 20.80
C PHE A 13 -7.14 2.69 20.35
N ILE A 14 -6.76 1.73 21.19
CA ILE A 14 -7.00 0.30 20.94
C ILE A 14 -8.51 0.08 20.80
N ASN A 15 -8.91 -0.71 19.79
CA ASN A 15 -10.30 -1.04 19.45
C ASN A 15 -11.19 0.17 19.09
N LYS A 16 -10.62 1.37 18.86
CA LYS A 16 -11.39 2.51 18.36
C LYS A 16 -11.46 2.48 16.83
N PRO A 17 -12.61 2.84 16.23
CA PRO A 17 -12.73 2.90 14.79
C PRO A 17 -11.80 3.99 14.22
N LEU A 18 -11.19 3.69 13.07
CA LEU A 18 -10.47 4.66 12.27
C LEU A 18 -11.33 5.04 11.07
N THR A 19 -11.39 6.33 10.75
CA THR A 19 -11.96 6.80 9.49
C THR A 19 -11.10 6.27 8.34
N PRO A 20 -11.65 5.67 7.27
CA PRO A 20 -10.88 5.25 6.10
C PRO A 20 -10.03 6.38 5.51
N SER A 21 -8.92 6.03 4.86
CA SER A 21 -8.15 7.00 4.07
C SER A 21 -8.94 7.44 2.84
N GLU A 22 -8.55 8.56 2.26
CA GLU A 22 -8.97 8.93 0.91
C GLU A 22 -8.50 7.89 -0.11
N TRP A 23 -9.24 7.79 -1.21
CA TRP A 23 -8.89 6.90 -2.31
C TRP A 23 -7.53 7.26 -2.90
N TYR A 24 -6.72 6.23 -3.16
CA TYR A 24 -5.43 6.38 -3.82
C TYR A 24 -5.44 5.72 -5.18
N HIS A 25 -5.31 6.54 -6.22
CA HIS A 25 -5.28 6.05 -7.59
C HIS A 25 -3.89 5.48 -7.93
N VAL A 26 -3.85 4.17 -8.17
CA VAL A 26 -2.67 3.44 -8.66
C VAL A 26 -2.67 3.51 -10.19
N THR A 27 -1.61 4.10 -10.74
CA THR A 27 -1.43 4.27 -12.19
C THR A 27 -0.31 3.37 -12.69
N GLN A 28 -0.32 3.05 -13.98
CA GLN A 28 0.76 2.27 -14.61
C GLN A 28 2.14 2.89 -14.39
N GLU A 29 2.26 4.21 -14.49
CA GLU A 29 3.52 4.93 -14.21
C GLU A 29 4.09 4.61 -12.82
N LYS A 30 3.22 4.50 -11.80
CA LYS A 30 3.65 4.17 -10.43
C LYS A 30 4.04 2.69 -10.30
N ILE A 31 3.35 1.81 -11.02
CA ILE A 31 3.69 0.38 -11.10
C ILE A 31 5.07 0.23 -11.73
N ASN A 32 5.34 0.91 -12.85
CA ASN A 32 6.64 0.90 -13.53
C ASN A 32 7.76 1.43 -12.62
N LYS A 33 7.54 2.56 -11.94
CA LYS A 33 8.53 3.09 -10.97
C LYS A 33 8.81 2.13 -9.82
N PHE A 34 7.80 1.37 -9.37
CA PHE A 34 8.01 0.36 -8.34
C PHE A 34 8.82 -0.83 -8.89
N ALA A 35 8.54 -1.26 -10.12
CA ALA A 35 9.36 -2.26 -10.81
C ALA A 35 10.82 -1.80 -10.90
N ASP A 36 11.08 -0.56 -11.31
CA ASP A 36 12.44 -0.01 -11.38
C ASP A 36 13.15 0.04 -10.03
N ALA A 37 12.41 0.38 -8.97
CA ALA A 37 12.96 0.46 -7.62
C ALA A 37 13.27 -0.92 -6.99
N THR A 38 12.62 -1.98 -7.47
CA THR A 38 12.71 -3.33 -6.89
C THR A 38 13.34 -4.36 -7.81
N SER A 39 13.59 -3.98 -9.06
CA SER A 39 13.98 -4.86 -10.17
C SER A 39 12.97 -5.98 -10.47
N ASP A 40 11.72 -5.81 -10.04
CA ASP A 40 10.63 -6.73 -10.36
C ASP A 40 9.88 -6.25 -11.62
N HIS A 41 10.46 -6.59 -12.77
CA HIS A 41 9.90 -6.32 -14.09
C HIS A 41 9.11 -7.52 -14.64
N GLN A 42 8.48 -8.31 -13.78
CA GLN A 42 7.60 -9.39 -14.26
C GLN A 42 6.53 -8.81 -15.19
N TRP A 43 6.38 -9.40 -16.38
CA TRP A 43 5.57 -8.83 -17.48
C TRP A 43 4.13 -8.46 -17.09
N ILE A 44 3.52 -9.22 -16.16
CA ILE A 44 2.17 -8.93 -15.65
C ILE A 44 2.03 -7.55 -14.98
N HIS A 45 3.14 -6.91 -14.64
CA HIS A 45 3.18 -5.59 -14.02
C HIS A 45 3.49 -4.48 -15.01
N VAL A 46 4.28 -4.73 -16.05
CA VAL A 46 4.94 -3.68 -16.84
C VAL A 46 4.71 -3.77 -18.36
N ASP A 47 4.28 -4.93 -18.87
CA ASP A 47 4.08 -5.16 -20.29
C ASP A 47 2.59 -5.07 -20.63
N GLU A 48 2.15 -3.86 -20.98
CA GLU A 48 0.75 -3.58 -21.30
C GLU A 48 0.29 -4.30 -22.56
N GLU A 49 1.13 -4.38 -23.59
CA GLU A 49 0.80 -5.06 -24.86
C GLU A 49 0.61 -6.56 -24.65
N ARG A 50 1.52 -7.19 -23.91
CA ARG A 50 1.37 -8.61 -23.57
C ARG A 50 0.21 -8.86 -22.62
N ALA A 51 0.00 -7.97 -21.65
CA ALA A 51 -1.13 -8.08 -20.74
C ALA A 51 -2.47 -8.01 -21.48
N GLU A 52 -2.60 -7.14 -22.48
CA GLU A 52 -3.78 -7.06 -23.35
C GLU A 52 -4.10 -8.39 -24.04
N GLN A 53 -3.07 -9.17 -24.40
CA GLN A 53 -3.21 -10.44 -25.12
C GLN A 53 -3.36 -11.66 -24.21
N GLU A 54 -2.64 -11.70 -23.08
CA GLU A 54 -2.48 -12.91 -22.26
C GLU A 54 -3.17 -12.83 -20.88
N MET A 55 -3.45 -11.65 -20.34
CA MET A 55 -4.11 -11.53 -19.03
C MET A 55 -5.63 -11.71 -19.16
N PRO A 56 -6.31 -12.31 -18.16
CA PRO A 56 -7.76 -12.51 -18.18
C PRO A 56 -8.57 -11.24 -18.45
N ASP A 57 -8.12 -10.09 -17.95
CA ASP A 57 -8.81 -8.79 -18.10
C ASP A 57 -8.09 -7.85 -19.07
N GLY A 58 -7.09 -8.34 -19.82
CA GLY A 58 -6.33 -7.53 -20.78
C GLY A 58 -5.54 -6.38 -20.15
N LYS A 59 -5.22 -6.47 -18.85
CA LYS A 59 -4.56 -5.39 -18.09
C LYS A 59 -3.45 -5.91 -17.22
N THR A 60 -2.43 -5.07 -17.05
CA THR A 60 -1.42 -5.24 -16.02
C THR A 60 -2.05 -5.14 -14.63
N ILE A 61 -1.36 -5.72 -13.65
CA ILE A 61 -1.75 -5.66 -12.24
C ILE A 61 -0.62 -5.04 -11.43
N ALA A 62 -0.96 -4.33 -10.36
CA ALA A 62 0.05 -3.80 -9.45
C ALA A 62 0.78 -4.92 -8.69
N HIS A 63 2.06 -4.70 -8.36
CA HIS A 63 2.81 -5.61 -7.49
C HIS A 63 2.12 -5.74 -6.13
N GLY A 64 2.04 -6.96 -5.59
CA GLY A 64 1.51 -7.16 -4.24
C GLY A 64 2.29 -6.35 -3.20
N TYR A 65 3.62 -6.34 -3.31
CA TYR A 65 4.47 -5.55 -2.41
C TYR A 65 4.33 -4.03 -2.60
N TYR A 66 3.96 -3.57 -3.79
CA TYR A 66 3.60 -2.15 -3.97
C TYR A 66 2.38 -1.79 -3.12
N MET A 67 1.34 -2.63 -3.14
CA MET A 67 0.13 -2.41 -2.33
C MET A 67 0.44 -2.37 -0.83
N VAL A 68 1.32 -3.26 -0.33
CA VAL A 68 1.76 -3.23 1.08
C VAL A 68 2.56 -1.95 1.38
N SER A 69 3.41 -1.51 0.46
CA SER A 69 4.22 -0.30 0.63
C SER A 69 3.39 0.99 0.76
N LEU A 70 2.12 0.98 0.37
CA LEU A 70 1.21 2.12 0.50
C LEU A 70 0.67 2.30 1.94
N LEU A 71 0.81 1.30 2.82
CA LEU A 71 0.29 1.37 4.19
C LEU A 71 0.74 2.61 4.96
N PRO A 72 2.03 3.01 5.00
CA PRO A 72 2.44 4.23 5.70
C PRO A 72 1.77 5.49 5.15
N LYS A 73 1.61 5.58 3.83
CA LYS A 73 0.98 6.73 3.17
C LYS A 73 -0.50 6.84 3.54
N LEU A 74 -1.23 5.72 3.52
CA LEU A 74 -2.66 5.70 3.82
C LEU A 74 -2.90 5.88 5.33
N ALA A 75 -2.14 5.17 6.17
CA ALA A 75 -2.21 5.24 7.63
C ALA A 75 -1.95 6.64 8.19
N ALA A 76 -1.08 7.42 7.53
CA ALA A 76 -0.78 8.81 7.91
C ALA A 76 -2.01 9.74 7.84
N GLN A 77 -3.06 9.37 7.11
CA GLN A 77 -4.31 10.14 7.06
C GLN A 77 -5.20 9.86 8.28
N ASN A 78 -5.04 8.69 8.91
CA ASN A 78 -5.83 8.26 10.06
C ASN A 78 -5.33 8.92 11.34
N ALA A 79 -4.01 8.88 11.59
CA ALA A 79 -3.43 9.35 12.84
C ALA A 79 -2.05 9.97 12.66
N GLN A 80 -1.79 11.02 13.45
CA GLN A 80 -0.47 11.64 13.60
C GLN A 80 0.02 11.42 15.04
N ILE A 81 1.19 10.82 15.19
CA ILE A 81 1.85 10.63 16.48
C ILE A 81 2.94 11.69 16.62
N GLN A 82 2.83 12.53 17.65
CA GLN A 82 3.81 13.56 17.97
C GLN A 82 4.81 13.05 19.01
N ASN A 83 5.85 13.86 19.29
CA ASN A 83 6.89 13.54 20.27
C ASN A 83 7.59 12.19 20.00
N THR A 84 7.74 11.84 18.72
CA THR A 84 8.56 10.72 18.25
C THR A 84 9.65 11.24 17.31
N SER A 85 10.87 10.74 17.49
CA SER A 85 12.01 11.11 16.63
C SER A 85 12.09 10.26 15.37
N LYS A 86 11.59 9.01 15.41
CA LYS A 86 11.61 8.05 14.30
C LYS A 86 10.43 7.11 14.38
N THR A 87 9.86 6.78 13.23
CA THR A 87 8.88 5.69 13.10
C THR A 87 9.46 4.65 12.14
N LEU A 88 9.38 3.38 12.50
CA LEU A 88 9.93 2.27 11.72
C LEU A 88 8.82 1.27 11.43
N ASN A 89 8.78 0.77 10.19
CA ASN A 89 8.04 -0.45 9.88
C ASN A 89 8.81 -1.63 10.48
N TYR A 90 8.37 -2.11 11.64
CA TYR A 90 9.03 -3.22 12.34
C TYR A 90 8.94 -4.53 11.55
N GLY A 91 7.80 -4.76 10.91
CA GLY A 91 7.54 -5.96 10.13
C GLY A 91 6.05 -6.16 9.92
N SER A 92 5.69 -7.34 9.44
CA SER A 92 4.31 -7.78 9.32
C SER A 92 4.24 -9.24 9.73
N ASP A 93 3.16 -9.64 10.41
CA ASP A 93 2.92 -11.05 10.72
C ASP A 93 2.44 -11.78 9.47
N LYS A 94 1.12 -11.91 9.29
CA LYS A 94 0.51 -12.64 8.18
C LYS A 94 -0.05 -11.67 7.13
N VAL A 95 0.59 -11.61 5.96
CA VAL A 95 0.08 -10.88 4.79
C VAL A 95 -0.47 -11.87 3.75
N ARG A 96 -1.60 -11.55 3.13
CA ARG A 96 -2.23 -12.35 2.06
C ARG A 96 -2.78 -11.42 0.98
N PHE A 97 -2.50 -11.76 -0.28
CA PHE A 97 -3.08 -11.10 -1.45
C PHE A 97 -4.26 -11.96 -1.91
N ILE A 98 -5.46 -11.61 -1.45
CA ILE A 98 -6.66 -12.45 -1.61
C ILE A 98 -7.43 -12.17 -2.90
N LEU A 99 -7.11 -11.07 -3.57
CA LEU A 99 -7.70 -10.65 -4.83
C LEU A 99 -6.59 -10.00 -5.66
N THR A 100 -6.21 -10.62 -6.77
CA THR A 100 -5.82 -9.85 -7.95
C THR A 100 -7.12 -9.28 -8.51
N TRP A 101 -7.14 -8.02 -8.93
CA TRP A 101 -8.30 -7.42 -9.57
C TRP A 101 -8.60 -8.21 -10.86
N LEU A 102 -9.40 -9.27 -10.72
CA LEU A 102 -9.86 -10.24 -11.73
C LEU A 102 -11.39 -10.12 -11.84
N LYS A 103 -11.87 -8.90 -12.08
CA LYS A 103 -13.29 -8.63 -12.30
C LYS A 103 -13.48 -7.61 -13.41
#